data_AF-B0BEF9-F1
#
_entry.id   AF-B0BEF9-F1
#
_cell.length_a   1.000
_cell.length_b   1.000
_cell.length_c   1.000
_cell.angle_alpha   90.00
_cell.angle_beta   90.00
_cell.angle_gamma   90.00
#
_symmetry.space_group_name_H-M   'P 1'
#
loop_
_entity.id
_entity.type
_entity.pdbx_description
1 polymer ?
#
loop_
_entity_poly.entity_id
_entity_poly.type
_entity_poly.pdbx_seq_one_letter_code
_entity_poly.pdbx_strand_id
1 'polypeptide(L)'
;LIGRVLADDIYIGLRCIATRNQDIGIGLVNRFRTFRTQSIYIRTPFTCRSTSWICQLCYGRSPTHGDLVELGEAVGIIAGQSIGEPGTQLTLRTFHTGGVFTGGTAQHIRTPFHGKIKFNEDLLHPTRTRHGHPAFLCSTDFYVTIESRDIIHNVSIPSKSLILVQ
;
A
#
# COMPACT_ATOMS: atom_id res chain seq x y z
N LEU A 1 -5.75 10.94 -0.91
CA LEU A 1 -7.10 11.53 -0.94
C LEU A 1 -7.37 12.34 0.32
N ILE A 2 -7.11 11.79 1.52
CA ILE A 2 -7.28 12.52 2.78
C ILE A 2 -6.51 13.85 2.74
N GLY A 3 -7.16 14.92 3.18
CA GLY A 3 -6.60 16.27 3.23
C GLY A 3 -6.61 17.04 1.90
N ARG A 4 -7.14 16.45 0.81
CA ARG A 4 -7.38 17.17 -0.44
C ARG A 4 -8.80 17.71 -0.50
N VAL A 5 -9.07 18.57 -1.48
CA VAL A 5 -10.36 19.25 -1.65
C VAL A 5 -11.03 18.80 -2.94
N LEU A 6 -12.34 18.61 -2.93
CA LEU A 6 -13.12 18.19 -4.10
C LEU A 6 -13.17 19.29 -5.17
N ALA A 7 -12.96 18.90 -6.43
CA ALA A 7 -13.07 19.79 -7.58
C ALA A 7 -14.51 19.91 -8.09
N ASP A 8 -15.32 18.86 -7.95
CA ASP A 8 -16.71 18.75 -8.39
C ASP A 8 -17.58 18.10 -7.31
N ASP A 9 -18.89 18.28 -7.45
CA ASP A 9 -19.91 17.63 -6.62
C ASP A 9 -19.96 16.12 -6.91
N ILE A 10 -20.19 15.32 -5.87
CA ILE A 10 -20.29 13.86 -5.98
C ILE A 10 -21.71 13.42 -5.64
N TYR A 11 -22.32 12.75 -6.60
CA TYR A 11 -23.67 12.23 -6.49
C TYR A 11 -23.69 10.69 -6.52
N ILE A 12 -24.64 10.11 -5.81
CA ILE A 12 -25.11 8.74 -6.03
C ILE A 12 -26.57 8.81 -6.43
N GLY A 13 -26.86 8.46 -7.68
CA GLY A 13 -28.17 8.67 -8.28
C GLY A 13 -28.56 10.15 -8.19
N LEU A 14 -29.64 10.44 -7.48
CA LEU A 14 -30.16 11.80 -7.28
C LEU A 14 -29.63 12.47 -5.99
N ARG A 15 -28.85 11.76 -5.16
CA ARG A 15 -28.42 12.25 -3.86
C ARG A 15 -26.99 12.79 -3.91
N CYS A 16 -26.80 14.05 -3.54
CA CYS A 16 -25.47 14.63 -3.31
C CYS A 16 -24.86 14.09 -2.01
N ILE A 17 -23.63 13.61 -2.06
CA ILE A 17 -22.90 13.04 -0.92
C ILE A 17 -21.84 13.99 -0.39
N ALA A 18 -21.19 14.68 -1.32
CA ALA A 18 -20.14 15.63 -1.03
C ALA A 18 -20.18 16.73 -2.07
N THR A 19 -19.97 17.96 -1.63
CA THR A 19 -20.03 19.14 -2.48
C THR A 19 -18.65 19.57 -2.93
N ARG A 20 -18.60 20.32 -4.02
CA ARG A 20 -17.43 21.00 -4.53
C ARG A 20 -16.82 21.88 -3.45
N ASN A 21 -15.49 21.95 -3.41
CA ASN A 21 -14.70 22.66 -2.41
C ASN A 21 -14.77 22.09 -0.99
N GLN A 22 -15.43 20.94 -0.78
CA GLN A 22 -15.39 20.25 0.50
C GLN A 22 -14.05 19.53 0.71
N ASP A 23 -13.53 19.60 1.93
CA ASP A 23 -12.31 18.89 2.32
C ASP A 23 -12.59 17.39 2.52
N ILE A 24 -11.64 16.57 2.10
CA ILE A 24 -11.74 15.11 2.14
C ILE A 24 -11.15 14.64 3.48
N GLY A 25 -11.99 14.58 4.50
CA GLY A 25 -11.67 13.96 5.79
C GLY A 25 -11.88 12.44 5.81
N ILE A 26 -11.50 11.81 6.93
CA ILE A 26 -11.63 10.36 7.16
C ILE A 26 -13.08 9.88 7.01
N GLY A 27 -14.04 10.61 7.59
CA GLY A 27 -15.46 10.24 7.48
C GLY A 27 -15.97 10.23 6.04
N LEU A 28 -15.48 11.14 5.20
CA LEU A 28 -15.87 11.26 3.80
C LEU A 28 -15.23 10.14 2.96
N VAL A 29 -13.97 9.80 3.23
CA VAL A 29 -13.26 8.66 2.60
C VAL A 29 -13.91 7.32 2.94
N ASN A 30 -14.35 7.13 4.19
CA ASN A 30 -15.04 5.91 4.58
C ASN A 30 -16.36 5.73 3.82
N ARG A 31 -17.12 6.82 3.62
CA ARG A 31 -18.31 6.80 2.76
C ARG A 31 -17.95 6.41 1.33
N PHE A 32 -16.91 7.00 0.73
CA PHE A 32 -16.48 6.65 -0.63
C PHE A 32 -16.07 5.18 -0.78
N ARG A 33 -15.43 4.58 0.22
CA ARG A 33 -15.10 3.14 0.20
C ARG A 33 -16.35 2.28 0.16
N THR A 34 -17.36 2.59 0.97
CA THR A 34 -18.61 1.81 1.03
C THR A 34 -19.36 1.83 -0.30
N PHE A 35 -19.34 2.97 -1.00
CA PHE A 35 -20.14 3.14 -2.21
C PHE A 35 -19.42 2.76 -3.52
N ARG A 36 -18.17 2.28 -3.47
CA ARG A 36 -17.33 1.97 -4.65
C ARG A 36 -17.45 3.03 -5.76
N THR A 37 -17.25 4.30 -5.39
CA THR A 37 -17.33 5.42 -6.35
C THR A 37 -16.23 5.28 -7.42
N GLN A 38 -16.59 5.48 -8.70
CA GLN A 38 -15.71 5.21 -9.85
C GLN A 38 -14.50 6.14 -9.93
N SER A 39 -14.73 7.45 -10.03
CA SER A 39 -13.66 8.46 -10.16
C SER A 39 -14.02 9.71 -9.37
N ILE A 40 -13.01 10.32 -8.73
CA ILE A 40 -13.16 11.51 -7.89
C ILE A 40 -12.21 12.57 -8.40
N TYR A 41 -12.76 13.72 -8.79
CA TYR A 41 -11.95 14.87 -9.18
C TYR A 41 -11.56 15.69 -7.94
N ILE A 42 -10.26 15.91 -7.78
CA ILE A 42 -9.69 16.70 -6.70
C ILE A 42 -9.00 17.94 -7.24
N ARG A 43 -8.99 19.00 -6.44
CA ARG A 43 -8.15 20.17 -6.69
C ARG A 43 -6.69 19.80 -6.44
N THR A 44 -5.81 20.34 -7.28
CA THR A 44 -4.37 20.11 -7.15
C THR A 44 -3.61 21.42 -7.37
N PRO A 45 -2.36 21.51 -6.90
CA PRO A 45 -1.48 22.63 -7.24
C PRO A 45 -1.26 22.77 -8.75
N PHE A 46 -1.21 21.65 -9.50
CA PHE A 46 -1.00 21.65 -10.96
C PHE A 46 -2.14 22.29 -11.74
N THR A 47 -3.36 22.26 -11.20
CA THR A 47 -4.55 22.86 -11.82
C THR A 47 -4.90 24.22 -11.22
N CYS A 48 -4.02 24.81 -10.41
CA CYS A 48 -4.22 26.14 -9.84
C CYS A 48 -4.08 27.21 -10.93
N ARG A 49 -5.01 28.17 -10.96
CA ARG A 49 -5.00 29.28 -11.94
C ARG A 49 -4.10 30.45 -11.54
N SER A 50 -3.57 30.44 -10.31
CA SER A 50 -2.67 31.49 -9.87
C SER A 50 -1.28 31.28 -10.49
N THR A 51 -0.65 32.38 -10.89
CA THR A 51 0.63 32.38 -11.59
C THR A 51 1.83 32.32 -10.65
N SER A 52 1.73 32.89 -9.44
CA SER A 52 2.87 33.03 -8.52
C SER A 52 2.64 32.42 -7.14
N TRP A 53 1.43 31.91 -6.85
CA TRP A 53 1.10 31.30 -5.56
C TRP A 53 0.13 30.14 -5.75
N ILE A 54 -0.04 29.31 -4.72
CA ILE A 54 -1.03 28.23 -4.71
C ILE A 54 -2.18 28.66 -3.81
N CYS A 55 -3.42 28.58 -4.27
CA CYS A 55 -4.56 28.89 -3.42
C CYS A 55 -4.81 27.80 -2.38
N GLN A 56 -5.41 28.19 -1.24
CA GLN A 56 -5.71 27.31 -0.11
C GLN A 56 -6.42 26.02 -0.53
N LEU A 57 -7.43 26.10 -1.41
CA LEU A 57 -8.20 24.94 -1.85
C LEU A 57 -7.43 24.00 -2.81
N CYS A 58 -6.47 24.52 -3.58
CA CYS A 58 -5.63 23.70 -4.46
C CYS A 58 -4.53 22.96 -3.69
N TYR A 59 -4.07 23.53 -2.57
CA TYR A 59 -3.18 22.85 -1.66
C TYR A 59 -3.94 21.85 -0.78
N GLY A 60 -4.97 22.31 -0.08
CA GLY A 60 -5.78 21.53 0.85
C GLY A 60 -5.32 21.68 2.28
N ARG A 61 -5.23 20.55 2.99
CA ARG A 61 -4.96 20.45 4.42
C ARG A 61 -3.46 20.54 4.72
N SER A 62 -3.10 21.30 5.75
CA SER A 62 -1.72 21.35 6.24
C SER A 62 -1.35 20.02 6.92
N PRO A 63 -0.17 19.44 6.63
CA PRO A 63 0.28 18.21 7.26
C PRO A 63 0.56 18.35 8.76
N THR A 64 0.77 19.58 9.26
CA THR A 64 1.09 19.85 10.67
C THR A 64 -0.15 20.04 11.54
N HIS A 65 -1.14 20.80 11.06
CA HIS A 65 -2.29 21.23 11.86
C HIS A 65 -3.56 20.41 11.62
N GLY A 66 -3.61 19.62 10.54
CA GLY A 66 -4.76 18.78 10.25
C GLY A 66 -6.00 19.54 9.78
N ASP A 67 -5.93 20.87 9.60
CA ASP A 67 -6.94 21.73 8.99
C ASP A 67 -6.45 22.32 7.65
N LEU A 68 -7.31 23.02 6.91
CA LEU A 68 -6.91 23.71 5.68
C LEU A 68 -5.72 24.63 5.95
N VAL A 69 -4.78 24.66 5.00
CA VAL A 69 -3.56 25.47 5.09
C VAL A 69 -3.86 26.94 5.36
N GLU A 70 -3.05 27.61 6.16
CA GLU A 70 -3.27 29.03 6.45
C GLU A 70 -2.87 29.90 5.25
N LEU A 71 -3.57 31.03 5.08
CA LEU A 71 -3.20 32.00 4.05
C LEU A 71 -1.87 32.66 4.43
N GLY A 72 -0.89 32.59 3.53
CA GLY A 72 0.46 33.11 3.75
C GLY A 72 1.47 32.04 4.18
N GLU A 73 1.05 30.78 4.39
CA GLU A 73 1.96 29.69 4.71
C GLU A 73 2.92 29.40 3.53
N ALA A 74 4.21 29.29 3.83
CA ALA A 74 5.27 29.08 2.84
C ALA A 74 5.35 27.63 2.36
N VAL A 75 4.26 27.12 1.75
CA VAL A 75 4.10 25.72 1.32
C VAL A 75 5.20 25.22 0.40
N GLY A 76 5.83 26.10 -0.39
CA GLY A 76 6.96 25.75 -1.25
C GLY A 76 8.23 25.38 -0.47
N ILE A 77 8.55 26.14 0.58
CA ILE A 77 9.69 25.84 1.47
C ILE A 77 9.43 24.56 2.25
N ILE A 78 8.21 24.40 2.78
CA ILE A 78 7.79 23.19 3.50
C ILE A 78 7.92 21.95 2.60
N ALA A 79 7.44 22.04 1.36
CA ALA A 79 7.54 20.94 0.39
C ALA A 79 9.01 20.60 0.06
N GLY A 80 9.86 21.63 -0.14
CA GLY A 80 11.29 21.43 -0.39
C GLY A 80 11.99 20.70 0.76
N GLN A 81 11.76 21.13 2.01
CA GLN A 81 12.34 20.49 3.19
C GLN A 81 11.83 19.07 3.40
N SER A 82 10.53 18.85 3.20
CA SER A 82 9.88 17.53 3.34
C SER A 82 10.46 16.46 2.40
N ILE A 83 11.12 16.87 1.32
CA ILE A 83 11.84 15.97 0.40
C ILE A 83 13.34 15.99 0.67
N GLY A 84 13.93 17.18 0.86
CA GLY A 84 15.37 17.35 0.99
C GLY A 84 15.97 16.73 2.24
N GLU A 85 15.41 17.02 3.42
CA GLU A 85 15.95 16.51 4.69
C GLU A 85 15.87 14.97 4.77
N PRO A 86 14.72 14.32 4.50
CA PRO A 86 14.67 12.86 4.49
C PRO A 86 15.57 12.24 3.42
N GLY A 87 15.72 12.89 2.26
CA GLY A 87 16.59 12.40 1.18
C GLY A 87 18.06 12.40 1.55
N THR A 88 18.55 13.49 2.13
CA THR A 88 19.93 13.57 2.64
C THR A 88 20.15 12.58 3.79
N GLN A 89 19.18 12.44 4.71
CA GLN A 89 19.23 11.47 5.79
C GLN A 89 19.25 10.02 5.29
N LEU A 90 18.42 9.68 4.31
CA LEU A 90 18.35 8.34 3.74
C LEU A 90 19.69 7.98 3.07
N THR A 91 20.27 8.91 2.33
CA THR A 91 21.56 8.75 1.66
C THR A 91 22.66 8.48 2.69
N LEU A 92 22.74 9.29 3.76
CA LEU A 92 23.71 9.06 4.83
C LEU A 92 23.48 7.68 5.48
N ARG A 93 22.24 7.34 5.84
CA ARG A 93 21.94 6.05 6.48
C ARG A 93 22.29 4.86 5.60
N THR A 94 21.99 4.87 4.30
CA THR A 94 22.28 3.75 3.39
C THR A 94 23.77 3.57 3.13
N PHE A 95 24.53 4.66 2.96
CA PHE A 95 25.98 4.56 2.76
C PHE A 95 26.74 4.22 4.05
N HIS A 96 26.34 4.78 5.20
CA HIS A 96 26.97 4.45 6.48
C HIS A 96 26.64 3.05 7.00
N THR A 97 25.50 2.47 6.62
CA THR A 97 25.20 1.04 6.88
C THR A 97 25.80 0.09 5.86
N GLY A 98 26.62 0.57 4.91
CA GLY A 98 27.53 -0.26 4.11
C GLY A 98 26.85 -1.23 3.13
N GLY A 99 25.63 -0.93 2.66
CA GLY A 99 24.98 -1.77 1.65
C GLY A 99 24.75 -3.22 2.11
N VAL A 100 24.62 -3.47 3.42
CA VAL A 100 24.26 -4.79 3.92
C VAL A 100 22.84 -5.08 3.48
N PHE A 101 22.72 -5.80 2.36
CA PHE A 101 21.48 -6.30 1.78
C PHE A 101 20.94 -7.40 2.71
N THR A 102 20.38 -7.02 3.86
CA THR A 102 19.47 -7.91 4.59
C THR A 102 18.17 -7.93 3.81
N GLY A 103 18.18 -8.60 2.65
CA GLY A 103 16.96 -8.88 1.90
C GLY A 103 15.92 -9.38 2.88
N GLY A 104 14.77 -8.70 2.93
CA GLY A 104 13.77 -8.88 3.97
C GLY A 104 13.51 -10.35 4.22
N THR A 105 13.48 -10.74 5.50
CA THR A 105 13.20 -12.10 5.96
C THR A 105 11.96 -12.57 5.23
N ALA A 106 12.13 -13.45 4.24
CA ALA A 106 11.00 -14.08 3.58
C ALA A 106 10.14 -14.70 4.69
N GLN A 107 8.84 -14.41 4.70
CA GLN A 107 7.96 -15.02 5.68
C GLN A 107 7.98 -16.52 5.46
N HIS A 108 8.55 -17.25 6.43
CA HIS A 108 8.61 -18.69 6.40
C HIS A 108 7.42 -19.25 7.18
N ILE A 109 6.54 -19.97 6.49
CA ILE A 109 5.51 -20.78 7.13
C ILE A 109 6.13 -22.17 7.33
N ARG A 110 6.24 -22.61 8.60
CA ARG A 110 6.70 -23.95 8.95
C ARG A 110 5.51 -24.82 9.33
N THR A 111 5.55 -26.09 8.97
CA THR A 111 4.51 -27.05 9.36
C THR A 111 4.52 -27.21 10.89
N PRO A 112 3.36 -27.17 11.56
CA PRO A 112 3.29 -27.21 13.03
C PRO A 112 3.63 -28.58 13.62
N PHE A 113 3.58 -29.65 12.82
CA PHE A 113 3.89 -31.02 13.22
C PHE A 113 4.44 -31.82 12.03
N HIS A 114 5.05 -32.97 12.32
CA HIS A 114 5.47 -33.94 11.30
C HIS A 114 4.25 -34.67 10.73
N GLY A 115 4.11 -34.64 9.40
CA GLY A 115 2.99 -35.25 8.69
C GLY A 115 3.28 -35.39 7.19
N LYS A 116 2.35 -36.01 6.47
CA LYS A 116 2.37 -36.09 5.01
C LYS A 116 1.64 -34.87 4.44
N ILE A 117 2.28 -34.22 3.47
CA ILE A 117 1.71 -33.10 2.74
C ILE A 117 0.91 -33.63 1.53
N LYS A 118 -0.29 -33.09 1.32
CA LYS A 118 -1.12 -33.36 0.14
C LYS A 118 -1.45 -32.04 -0.54
N PHE A 119 -1.20 -31.99 -1.84
CA PHE A 119 -1.51 -30.85 -2.70
C PHE A 119 -1.80 -31.33 -4.12
N ASN A 120 -2.39 -30.45 -4.93
CA ASN A 120 -2.56 -30.71 -6.35
C ASN A 120 -1.24 -30.43 -7.09
N GLU A 121 -0.63 -31.46 -7.68
CA GLU A 121 0.64 -31.36 -8.40
C GLU A 121 0.52 -30.50 -9.68
N ASP A 122 -0.65 -30.43 -10.30
CA ASP A 122 -0.87 -29.68 -11.56
C ASP A 122 -0.67 -28.16 -11.39
N LEU A 123 -0.77 -27.66 -10.16
CA LEU A 123 -0.66 -26.23 -9.83
C LEU A 123 0.78 -25.81 -9.46
N LEU A 124 1.73 -26.75 -9.51
CA LEU A 124 3.10 -26.57 -9.04
C LEU A 124 4.12 -26.79 -10.15
N HIS A 125 5.16 -25.97 -10.14
CA HIS A 125 6.31 -26.14 -11.03
C HIS A 125 7.56 -26.48 -10.23
N PRO A 126 8.27 -27.58 -10.57
CA PRO A 126 9.53 -27.91 -9.91
C PRO A 126 10.57 -26.82 -10.19
N THR A 127 11.24 -26.34 -9.15
CA THR A 127 12.26 -25.30 -9.23
C THR A 127 13.39 -25.55 -8.21
N ARG A 128 14.36 -24.63 -8.14
CA ARG A 128 15.43 -24.65 -7.15
C ARG A 128 15.40 -23.38 -6.31
N THR A 129 15.71 -23.52 -5.03
CA THR A 129 15.97 -22.36 -4.16
C THR A 129 17.26 -21.66 -4.57
N ARG A 130 17.51 -20.45 -4.04
CA ARG A 130 18.78 -19.71 -4.21
C ARG A 130 20.02 -20.49 -3.75
N HIS A 131 19.85 -21.57 -2.97
CA HIS A 131 20.91 -22.44 -2.48
C HIS A 131 21.01 -23.77 -3.25
N GLY A 132 20.22 -23.93 -4.32
CA GLY A 132 20.26 -25.13 -5.18
C GLY A 132 19.39 -26.30 -4.70
N HIS A 133 18.71 -26.18 -3.55
CA HIS A 133 17.80 -27.22 -3.06
C HIS A 133 16.53 -27.32 -3.92
N PRO A 134 16.02 -28.53 -4.20
CA PRO A 134 14.77 -28.71 -4.91
C PRO A 134 13.60 -28.11 -4.12
N ALA A 135 12.70 -27.45 -4.84
CA ALA A 135 11.50 -26.82 -4.30
C ALA A 135 10.38 -26.82 -5.36
N PHE A 136 9.17 -26.47 -4.95
CA PHE A 136 8.03 -26.30 -5.86
C PHE A 136 7.57 -24.84 -5.84
N LEU A 137 7.42 -24.23 -7.02
CA LEU A 137 6.88 -22.89 -7.20
C LEU A 137 5.39 -22.96 -7.44
N CYS A 138 4.65 -22.18 -6.68
CA CYS A 138 3.22 -22.00 -6.80
C CYS A 138 2.86 -20.92 -7.83
N SER A 139 2.09 -21.26 -8.86
CA SER A 139 1.61 -20.29 -9.87
C SER A 139 0.36 -19.53 -9.44
N THR A 140 -0.54 -20.18 -8.71
CA THR A 140 -1.84 -19.66 -8.27
C THR A 140 -2.11 -20.02 -6.82
N ASP A 141 -2.81 -19.16 -6.09
CA ASP A 141 -3.19 -19.41 -4.70
C ASP A 141 -3.91 -20.75 -4.55
N PHE A 142 -3.47 -21.60 -3.62
CA PHE A 142 -4.07 -22.91 -3.39
C PHE A 142 -3.92 -23.38 -1.93
N TYR A 143 -4.67 -24.41 -1.57
CA TYR A 143 -4.64 -25.00 -0.24
C TYR A 143 -3.75 -26.22 -0.18
N VAL A 144 -2.94 -26.29 0.87
CA VAL A 144 -2.13 -27.45 1.22
C VAL A 144 -2.73 -28.10 2.45
N THR A 145 -2.90 -29.42 2.40
CA THR A 145 -3.34 -30.23 3.53
C THR A 145 -2.16 -30.98 4.12
N ILE A 146 -1.96 -30.88 5.43
CA ILE A 146 -0.94 -31.61 6.17
C ILE A 146 -1.65 -32.62 7.08
N GLU A 147 -1.42 -33.91 6.85
CA GLU A 147 -2.04 -35.01 7.59
C GLU A 147 -1.02 -35.70 8.50
N SER A 148 -1.34 -35.83 9.78
CA SER A 148 -0.70 -36.74 10.73
C SER A 148 -1.77 -37.69 11.31
N ARG A 149 -1.36 -38.71 12.06
CA ARG A 149 -2.21 -39.86 12.45
C ARG A 149 -3.59 -39.46 13.00
N ASP A 150 -3.67 -38.34 13.73
CA ASP A 150 -4.91 -37.85 14.35
C ASP A 150 -5.19 -36.35 14.07
N ILE A 151 -4.39 -35.68 13.23
CA ILE A 151 -4.45 -34.22 13.04
C ILE A 151 -4.37 -33.87 11.56
N ILE A 152 -5.32 -33.07 11.09
CA ILE A 152 -5.35 -32.48 9.75
C ILE A 152 -5.21 -30.97 9.89
N HIS A 153 -4.29 -30.38 9.14
CA HIS A 153 -4.08 -28.93 9.11
C HIS A 153 -4.09 -28.42 7.68
N ASN A 154 -4.97 -27.46 7.39
CA ASN A 154 -5.11 -26.84 6.08
C ASN A 154 -4.51 -25.43 6.10
N VAL A 155 -3.64 -25.13 5.13
CA VAL A 155 -2.97 -23.84 5.00
C VAL A 155 -3.20 -23.28 3.61
N SER A 156 -3.58 -22.00 3.51
CA SER A 156 -3.63 -21.28 2.24
C SER A 156 -2.23 -20.77 1.89
N ILE A 157 -1.75 -21.13 0.70
CA ILE A 157 -0.46 -20.71 0.16
C ILE A 157 -0.70 -19.70 -0.96
N PRO A 158 -0.20 -18.46 -0.84
CA PRO A 158 -0.35 -17.46 -1.89
C PRO A 158 0.53 -17.78 -3.10
N SER A 159 0.12 -17.30 -4.26
CA SER A 159 0.88 -17.39 -5.52
C SER A 159 2.29 -16.84 -5.39
N LYS A 160 3.20 -17.40 -6.19
CA LYS A 160 4.65 -17.13 -6.20
C LYS A 160 5.39 -17.54 -4.92
N SER A 161 4.75 -18.31 -4.04
CA SER A 161 5.43 -18.93 -2.90
C SER A 161 6.28 -20.13 -3.33
N LEU A 162 7.36 -20.37 -2.59
CA LEU A 162 8.21 -21.56 -2.73
C LEU A 162 7.87 -22.56 -1.63
N ILE A 163 7.55 -23.79 -2.03
CA ILE A 163 7.29 -24.90 -1.12
C ILE A 163 8.55 -25.75 -1.07
N LEU A 164 9.08 -25.93 0.15
CA LEU A 164 10.18 -26.81 0.45
C LEU A 164 9.64 -28.01 1.24
N VAL A 165 9.85 -29.21 0.72
CA VAL A 165 9.56 -30.46 1.42
C VAL A 165 10.90 -31.11 1.75
N GLN A 166 11.20 -31.26 3.04
CA GLN A 166 12.42 -31.88 3.57
C GLN A 166 12.09 -33.16 4.33
#